data_AF-A0A7V9C0X3-F1
#
_entry.id   AF-A0A7V9C0X3-F1
#
_cell.length_a   1.000
_cell.length_b   1.000
_cell.length_c   1.000
_cell.angle_alpha   90.00
_cell.angle_beta   90.00
_cell.angle_gamma   90.00
#
_symmetry.space_group_name_H-M   'P 1'
#
loop_
_entity.id
_entity.type
_entity.pdbx_description
1 polymer ?
#
loop_
_entity_poly.entity_id
_entity_poly.type
_entity_poly.pdbx_seq_one_letter_code
_entity_poly.pdbx_strand_id
1 'polypeptide(L)'
;VGSFSEVDLPVATIEAIEYRDGSDPSSGARKLPGRVSYANVVLKRGLSGRTDLWDWFKATRDGALQRRNVAIVLLDEARKPVQRWLLQDA
;
A
#
# COMPACT_ATOMS: atom_id res chain seq x y z
N VAL A 1 18.52 2.69 2.27
CA VAL A 1 17.60 3.84 2.11
C VAL A 1 17.89 4.47 0.75
N GLY A 2 16.95 4.38 -0.18
CA GLY A 2 17.17 4.67 -1.61
C GLY A 2 16.42 5.92 -2.10
N SER A 3 16.85 6.41 -3.26
CA SER A 3 16.08 7.36 -4.07
C SER A 3 15.20 6.57 -5.05
N PHE A 4 13.96 7.01 -5.24
CA PHE A 4 13.00 6.41 -6.18
C PHE A 4 12.61 7.45 -7.23
N SER A 5 12.38 6.98 -8.45
CA SER A 5 11.98 7.81 -9.58
C SER A 5 10.46 7.90 -9.69
N GLU A 6 9.75 6.85 -9.28
CA GLU A 6 8.29 6.77 -9.32
C GLU A 6 7.79 5.91 -8.16
N VAL A 7 6.65 6.30 -7.59
CA VAL A 7 5.99 5.60 -6.49
C VAL A 7 4.50 5.50 -6.80
N ASP A 8 4.01 4.29 -7.01
CA ASP A 8 2.58 4.00 -7.11
C ASP A 8 2.06 3.63 -5.71
N LEU A 9 1.24 4.52 -5.14
CA LEU A 9 0.68 4.36 -3.80
C LEU A 9 -0.44 3.31 -3.78
N PRO A 10 -0.64 2.62 -2.64
CA PRO A 10 -1.63 1.56 -2.55
C PRO A 10 -3.03 2.17 -2.50
N VAL A 11 -3.94 1.59 -3.27
CA VAL A 11 -5.37 1.92 -3.21
C VAL A 11 -6.01 1.06 -2.12
N ALA A 12 -6.69 1.71 -1.16
CA ALA A 12 -7.54 1.02 -0.20
C ALA A 12 -8.96 0.95 -0.75
N THR A 13 -9.52 -0.25 -0.84
CA THR A 13 -10.90 -0.48 -1.28
C THR A 13 -11.71 -1.12 -0.17
N ILE A 14 -12.97 -0.69 -0.04
CA ILE A 14 -13.93 -1.27 0.88
C ILE A 14 -15.00 -1.93 0.00
N GLU A 15 -15.13 -3.24 0.09
CA GLU A 15 -16.18 -3.97 -0.62
C GLU A 15 -17.55 -3.55 -0.08
N ALA A 16 -18.54 -3.40 -0.95
CA ALA A 16 -19.91 -3.13 -0.53
C ALA A 16 -20.71 -4.43 -0.55
N ILE A 17 -21.25 -4.82 0.61
CA ILE A 17 -22.15 -5.96 0.74
C ILE A 17 -23.58 -5.45 0.59
N GLU A 18 -24.31 -5.98 -0.38
CA GLU A 18 -25.73 -5.64 -0.56
C GLU A 18 -26.59 -6.57 0.28
N TYR A 19 -27.30 -6.00 1.27
CA TYR A 19 -28.20 -6.73 2.16
C TYR A 19 -29.65 -6.27 1.95
N ARG A 20 -30.56 -7.24 1.78
CA ARG A 20 -31.99 -6.98 1.65
C ARG A 20 -32.73 -7.62 2.82
N ASP A 21 -33.46 -6.81 3.57
CA ASP A 21 -34.40 -7.28 4.59
C ASP A 21 -35.79 -7.43 3.95
N GLY A 22 -36.48 -8.52 4.23
CA GLY A 22 -37.83 -8.79 3.71
C GLY A 22 -38.90 -7.83 4.24
N SER A 23 -38.61 -7.12 5.34
CA SER A 23 -39.50 -6.12 5.96
C SER A 23 -39.19 -4.67 5.58
N ASP A 24 -38.20 -4.44 4.69
CA ASP A 24 -37.75 -3.09 4.37
C ASP A 24 -38.81 -2.32 3.54
N PRO A 25 -39.28 -1.15 4.00
CA PRO A 25 -40.22 -0.33 3.24
C PRO A 25 -39.61 0.23 1.94
N SER A 26 -38.27 0.23 1.82
CA SER A 26 -37.60 0.58 0.57
C SER A 26 -37.29 -0.67 -0.25
N SER A 27 -37.66 -0.69 -1.54
CA SER A 27 -37.43 -1.85 -2.41
C SER A 27 -35.94 -2.07 -2.80
N GLY A 28 -35.02 -1.26 -2.29
CA GLY A 28 -33.59 -1.30 -2.60
C GLY A 28 -32.78 -2.07 -1.57
N ALA A 29 -31.70 -2.72 -2.00
CA ALA A 29 -30.73 -3.33 -1.09
C ALA A 29 -29.89 -2.26 -0.39
N ARG A 30 -29.62 -2.45 0.91
CA ARG A 30 -28.73 -1.59 1.71
C ARG A 30 -27.28 -2.00 1.45
N LYS A 31 -26.40 -1.01 1.27
CA LYS A 31 -24.95 -1.24 1.16
C LYS A 31 -24.32 -1.19 2.55
N LEU A 32 -23.78 -2.32 2.98
CA LEU A 32 -23.01 -2.45 4.21
C LEU A 32 -21.52 -2.49 3.87
N PRO A 33 -20.65 -1.87 4.69
CA PRO A 33 -19.21 -1.98 4.49
C PRO A 33 -18.77 -3.42 4.74
N GLY A 34 -18.15 -4.02 3.73
CA GLY A 34 -17.56 -5.34 3.74
C GLY A 34 -16.06 -5.32 4.03
N ARG A 35 -15.32 -6.24 3.40
CA ARG A 35 -13.89 -6.41 3.62
C ARG A 35 -13.09 -5.22 3.08
N VAL A 36 -12.11 -4.79 3.85
CA VAL A 36 -11.11 -3.81 3.40
C VAL A 36 -9.96 -4.56 2.74
N SER A 37 -9.60 -4.17 1.52
CA SER A 37 -8.44 -4.69 0.81
C SER A 37 -7.47 -3.56 0.49
N TYR A 38 -6.17 -3.85 0.59
CA TYR A 38 -5.10 -2.91 0.27
C TYR A 38 -4.37 -3.43 -0.96
N ALA A 39 -4.26 -2.59 -2.00
CA ALA A 39 -3.47 -2.92 -3.17
C ALA A 39 -1.96 -2.88 -2.87
N ASN A 40 -1.18 -3.46 -3.77
CA ASN A 40 0.28 -3.48 -3.65
C ASN A 40 0.88 -2.09 -3.90
N VAL A 41 2.00 -1.80 -3.23
CA VAL A 41 2.84 -0.64 -3.52
C VAL A 41 3.88 -1.01 -4.57
N VAL A 42 4.05 -0.16 -5.57
CA VAL A 42 5.06 -0.34 -6.60
C VAL A 42 6.05 0.83 -6.53
N LEU A 43 7.33 0.49 -6.36
CA LEU A 43 8.43 1.45 -6.30
C LEU A 43 9.35 1.22 -7.49
N LYS A 44 9.58 2.25 -8.30
CA LYS A 44 10.52 2.19 -9.43
C LYS A 44 11.70 3.10 -9.18
N ARG A 45 12.90 2.59 -9.41
CA ARG A 45 14.15 3.35 -9.33
C ARG A 45 15.10 2.89 -10.44
N GLY A 46 15.98 3.79 -10.87
CA GLY A 46 17.12 3.41 -11.68
C GLY A 46 18.10 2.52 -10.91
N LEU A 47 18.90 1.74 -11.65
CA LEU A 47 20.05 1.06 -11.06
C LEU A 47 21.00 2.11 -10.49
N SER A 48 21.43 1.89 -9.25
CA SER A 48 22.49 2.65 -8.61
C SER A 48 23.44 1.68 -7.94
N GLY A 49 24.66 2.08 -7.61
CA GLY A 49 25.62 1.22 -6.92
C GLY A 49 25.18 0.68 -5.53
N ARG A 50 24.04 1.12 -5.00
CA ARG A 50 23.43 0.56 -3.78
C ARG A 50 22.50 -0.62 -4.09
N THR A 51 22.87 -1.81 -3.60
CA THR A 51 22.15 -3.09 -3.77
C THR A 51 21.24 -3.44 -2.59
N ASP A 52 21.12 -2.60 -1.57
CA ASP A 52 20.35 -2.85 -0.34
C ASP A 52 18.91 -3.38 -0.56
N LEU A 53 18.17 -2.78 -1.49
CA LEU A 53 16.82 -3.24 -1.84
C LEU A 53 16.84 -4.54 -2.65
N TRP A 54 17.85 -4.73 -3.49
CA TRP A 54 18.01 -5.95 -4.27
C TRP A 54 18.37 -7.13 -3.38
N ASP A 55 19.26 -6.92 -2.42
CA ASP A 55 19.67 -7.94 -1.45
C ASP A 55 18.49 -8.34 -0.56
N TRP A 56 17.65 -7.37 -0.17
CA TRP A 56 16.41 -7.63 0.55
C TRP A 56 15.39 -8.43 -0.29
N PHE A 57 15.20 -8.05 -1.55
CA PHE A 57 14.37 -8.79 -2.49
C PHE A 57 14.88 -10.23 -2.70
N LYS A 58 16.19 -10.38 -2.90
CA LYS A 58 16.85 -11.67 -3.09
C LYS A 58 16.70 -12.56 -1.86
N ALA A 59 16.93 -12.05 -0.66
CA ALA A 59 16.75 -12.80 0.59
C ALA A 59 15.31 -13.33 0.73
N THR A 60 14.32 -12.48 0.46
CA THR A 60 12.90 -12.87 0.49
C THR A 60 12.58 -13.94 -0.56
N ARG A 61 13.09 -13.77 -1.79
CA ARG A 61 12.94 -14.74 -2.88
C ARG A 61 13.57 -16.10 -2.54
N ASP A 62 14.73 -16.08 -1.90
CA ASP A 62 15.50 -17.27 -1.53
C ASP A 62 14.95 -17.92 -0.23
N GLY A 63 13.80 -17.45 0.29
CA GLY A 63 13.05 -18.06 1.39
C GLY A 63 13.34 -17.47 2.78
N ALA A 64 14.31 -16.56 2.88
CA ALA A 64 14.57 -15.81 4.11
C ALA A 64 13.66 -14.57 4.16
N LEU A 65 12.42 -14.76 4.60
CA LEU A 65 11.45 -13.67 4.76
C LEU A 65 11.95 -12.68 5.80
N GLN A 66 12.28 -11.47 5.35
CA GLN A 66 12.76 -10.37 6.20
C GLN A 66 11.77 -9.23 6.09
N ARG A 67 10.70 -9.24 6.87
CA ARG A 67 9.71 -8.15 6.82
C ARG A 67 10.32 -6.83 7.30
N ARG A 68 9.97 -5.71 6.65
CA ARG A 68 10.48 -4.38 6.99
C ARG A 68 9.35 -3.36 7.06
N ASN A 69 9.48 -2.43 7.99
CA ASN A 69 8.62 -1.24 8.01
C ASN A 69 9.13 -0.25 6.96
N VAL A 70 8.24 0.19 6.08
CA VAL A 70 8.56 1.11 4.99
C VAL A 70 7.81 2.42 5.20
N ALA A 71 8.54 3.53 5.17
CA ALA A 71 7.96 4.87 5.23
C ALA A 71 8.16 5.57 3.89
N ILE A 72 7.07 5.96 3.25
CA ILE A 72 7.06 6.81 2.05
C ILE A 72 6.72 8.22 2.53
N VAL A 73 7.59 9.18 2.21
CA VAL A 73 7.43 10.57 2.66
C VAL A 73 7.42 11.48 1.45
N LEU A 74 6.33 12.23 1.28
CA LEU A 74 6.24 13.32 0.33
C LEU A 74 6.88 14.57 0.94
N LEU A 75 7.77 15.22 0.19
CA LEU A 75 8.45 16.45 0.59
C LEU A 75 7.93 17.65 -0.21
N ASP A 76 7.90 18.82 0.41
CA ASP A 76 7.67 20.10 -0.29
C ASP A 76 8.94 20.61 -1.01
N GLU A 77 8.84 21.76 -1.67
CA GLU A 77 9.96 22.43 -2.36
C GLU A 77 11.13 22.77 -1.42
N ALA A 78 10.84 23.00 -0.14
CA ALA A 78 11.84 23.25 0.91
C ALA A 78 12.38 21.96 1.54
N ARG A 79 12.04 20.78 0.99
CA ARG A 79 12.36 19.44 1.48
C ARG A 79 11.80 19.11 2.87
N LYS A 80 10.71 19.76 3.28
CA LYS A 80 9.99 19.45 4.52
C LYS A 80 8.94 18.38 4.26
N PRO A 81 8.75 17.43 5.20
CA PRO A 81 7.75 16.39 5.05
C PRO A 81 6.33 16.96 5.10
N VAL A 82 5.55 16.70 4.06
CA VAL A 82 4.14 17.11 3.93
C VAL A 82 3.21 15.95 4.28
N GLN A 83 3.52 14.76 3.78
CA GLN A 83 2.70 13.57 4.00
C GLN A 83 3.58 12.35 4.17
N ARG A 84 3.12 11.41 5.01
CA ARG A 84 3.82 10.16 5.29
C ARG A 84 2.86 8.99 5.24
N TRP A 85 3.20 7.98 4.44
CA TRP A 85 2.56 6.67 4.46
C TRP A 85 3.49 5.68 5.15
N LEU A 86 2.97 4.96 6.15
CA LEU A 86 3.69 3.93 6.86
C LEU A 86 3.10 2.57 6.48
N LEU A 87 3.93 1.73 5.87
CA LEU A 87 3.64 0.33 5.61
C LEU A 87 4.30 -0.50 6.69
N GLN A 88 3.50 -1.30 7.38
CA GLN A 88 3.96 -2.22 8.40
C GLN A 88 4.11 -3.61 7.79
N ASP A 89 5.15 -4.32 8.20
CA ASP A 89 5.35 -5.73 7.83
C ASP A 89 5.38 -6.00 6.31
N ALA A 90 6.02 -5.09 5.56
CA ALA A 90 6.22 -5.21 4.10
C ALA A 90 7.32 -6.22 3.74
#